data_AF-A0A2I8A1C8-F1
#
_entry.id   AF-A0A2I8A1C8-F1
#
_cell.length_a   1.000
_cell.length_b   1.000
_cell.length_c   1.000
_cell.angle_alpha   90.00
_cell.angle_beta   90.00
_cell.angle_gamma   90.00
#
_symmetry.space_group_name_H-M   'P 1'
#
loop_
_entity.id
_entity.type
_entity.pdbx_description
1 polymer ?
#
loop_
_entity_poly.entity_id
_entity_poly.type
_entity_poly.pdbx_seq_one_letter_code
_entity_poly.pdbx_strand_id
1 'polypeptide(L)'
;MESHNISLVNPCYSYLFGFIQSDGHLYNDTRDRGRLSIEINKQDEHILWEFKNLIPYNSSITERVRKTNFSSSNKSVIWRVYNKEFRDYLELWGLPNGSKSQLIKLPNCQFSEIDYFRGLIDGDGSLGLTSKGFPFLSLVTSSSYIATGYIEFINQMTGQAKTSTRNTRDRVYNIVVYKEDAQTLVRHLYYDNCLALSRKLIKAREVLSWSRPNDMKRVKNRKLWTPEEDQFITTHSIELSMKVLSRSRNSIELRLWRLNKLSKQSVTN
;
A
#
# COMPACT_ATOMS: atom_id res chain seq x y z
N MET A 1 -29.98 -21.75 -12.15
CA MET A 1 -28.54 -21.44 -12.10
C MET A 1 -28.21 -21.24 -10.65
N GLU A 2 -27.34 -22.07 -10.07
CA GLU A 2 -26.86 -21.84 -8.71
C GLU A 2 -26.16 -20.48 -8.71
N SER A 3 -26.72 -19.53 -7.97
CA SER A 3 -26.05 -18.25 -7.73
C SER A 3 -24.80 -18.54 -6.93
N HIS A 4 -23.64 -18.57 -7.58
CA HIS A 4 -22.38 -18.68 -6.86
C HIS A 4 -22.25 -17.43 -5.99
N ASN A 5 -22.39 -17.60 -4.68
CA ASN A 5 -22.38 -16.50 -3.71
C ASN A 5 -20.94 -16.01 -3.51
N ILE A 6 -20.46 -15.19 -4.44
CA ILE A 6 -19.16 -14.53 -4.36
C ILE A 6 -19.35 -13.17 -3.69
N SER A 7 -18.62 -12.94 -2.59
CA SER A 7 -18.72 -11.73 -1.80
C SER A 7 -17.36 -11.30 -1.26
N LEU A 8 -17.10 -10.00 -1.24
CA LEU A 8 -15.87 -9.45 -0.66
C LEU A 8 -15.84 -9.54 0.87
N VAL A 9 -16.94 -9.85 1.55
CA VAL A 9 -16.90 -10.17 2.99
C VAL A 9 -16.03 -11.40 3.26
N ASN A 10 -15.89 -12.30 2.27
CA ASN A 10 -14.96 -13.42 2.35
C ASN A 10 -13.51 -12.93 2.14
N PRO A 11 -12.59 -13.25 3.07
CA PRO A 11 -11.17 -12.89 3.01
C PRO A 11 -10.48 -13.17 1.67
N CYS A 12 -10.69 -14.35 1.10
CA CYS A 12 -10.00 -14.78 -0.13
C CYS A 12 -10.42 -13.93 -1.34
N TYR A 13 -11.70 -13.59 -1.44
CA TYR A 13 -12.19 -12.73 -2.52
C TYR A 13 -11.79 -11.26 -2.33
N SER A 14 -11.75 -10.76 -1.08
CA SER A 14 -11.19 -9.43 -0.79
C SER A 14 -9.72 -9.34 -1.18
N TYR A 15 -8.91 -10.33 -0.80
CA TYR A 15 -7.51 -10.42 -1.20
C TYR A 15 -7.35 -10.46 -2.73
N LEU A 16 -8.11 -11.33 -3.41
CA LEU A 16 -8.11 -11.41 -4.86
C LEU A 16 -8.46 -10.07 -5.50
N PHE A 17 -9.48 -9.37 -4.99
CA PHE A 17 -9.89 -8.07 -5.53
C PHE A 17 -8.81 -6.99 -5.35
N GLY A 18 -8.17 -6.92 -4.18
CA GLY A 18 -7.03 -6.05 -3.94
C GLY A 18 -5.88 -6.33 -4.91
N PHE A 19 -5.56 -7.61 -5.11
CA PHE A 19 -4.52 -8.04 -6.06
C PHE A 19 -4.89 -7.73 -7.52
N ILE A 20 -6.17 -7.85 -7.89
CA ILE A 20 -6.67 -7.46 -9.23
C ILE A 20 -6.53 -5.96 -9.45
N GLN A 21 -6.69 -5.13 -8.42
CA GLN A 21 -6.53 -3.69 -8.55
C GLN A 21 -5.09 -3.24 -8.77
N SER A 22 -4.10 -3.99 -8.27
CA SER A 22 -2.67 -3.73 -8.52
C SER A 22 -2.21 -4.29 -9.87
N ASP A 23 -2.25 -5.61 -10.05
CA ASP A 23 -1.61 -6.32 -11.16
C ASP A 23 -2.60 -6.82 -12.22
N GLY A 24 -3.90 -6.61 -11.99
CA GLY A 24 -4.97 -7.08 -12.87
C GLY A 24 -5.38 -6.07 -13.94
N HIS A 25 -5.55 -6.56 -15.15
CA HIS A 25 -6.11 -5.82 -16.27
C HIS A 25 -7.50 -6.36 -16.63
N LEU A 26 -8.51 -5.49 -16.60
CA LEU A 26 -9.87 -5.79 -17.04
C LEU A 26 -10.04 -5.16 -18.42
N TYR A 27 -10.30 -6.02 -19.40
CA TYR A 27 -10.55 -5.64 -20.77
C TYR A 27 -11.97 -6.03 -21.14
N ASN A 28 -12.74 -5.07 -21.64
CA ASN A 28 -14.05 -5.29 -22.20
C ASN A 28 -14.07 -4.88 -23.67
N ASP A 29 -14.84 -5.62 -24.45
CA ASP A 29 -15.06 -5.40 -25.87
C ASP A 29 -16.57 -5.53 -26.16
N THR A 30 -16.95 -5.10 -27.35
CA THR A 30 -18.31 -5.24 -27.88
C THR A 30 -18.78 -6.69 -27.87
N ARG A 31 -20.10 -6.89 -27.80
CA ARG A 31 -20.76 -8.22 -27.81
C ARG A 31 -20.43 -9.09 -26.59
N ASP A 32 -20.40 -8.48 -25.40
CA ASP A 32 -20.09 -9.13 -24.11
C ASP A 32 -18.74 -9.84 -24.05
N ARG A 33 -17.83 -9.50 -24.96
CA ARG A 33 -16.47 -10.05 -24.99
C ARG A 33 -15.59 -9.34 -23.99
N GLY A 34 -14.56 -10.03 -23.54
CA GLY A 34 -13.53 -9.46 -22.70
C GLY A 34 -12.92 -10.47 -21.75
N ARG A 35 -12.04 -9.98 -20.89
CA ARG A 35 -11.26 -10.81 -19.98
C ARG A 35 -10.72 -10.01 -18.82
N LEU A 36 -10.61 -10.67 -17.67
CA LEU A 36 -9.62 -10.34 -16.65
C LEU A 36 -8.31 -11.05 -16.99
N SER A 37 -7.18 -10.37 -16.82
CA SER A 37 -5.86 -11.00 -16.83
C SER A 37 -4.95 -10.47 -15.74
N ILE A 38 -4.19 -11.36 -15.10
CA ILE A 38 -3.11 -11.03 -14.17
C ILE A 38 -1.83 -11.66 -14.75
N GLU A 39 -0.77 -10.87 -14.92
CA GLU A 39 0.55 -11.34 -15.36
C GLU A 39 1.59 -11.03 -14.28
N ILE A 40 2.22 -12.05 -13.72
CA ILE A 40 3.23 -11.92 -12.67
C ILE A 40 4.48 -12.73 -12.98
N ASN A 41 5.54 -12.54 -12.19
CA ASN A 41 6.76 -13.34 -12.29
C ASN A 41 6.49 -14.82 -11.98
N LYS A 42 7.16 -15.74 -12.70
CA LYS A 42 7.04 -17.19 -12.51
C LYS A 42 7.29 -17.67 -11.07
N GLN A 43 8.14 -16.98 -10.30
CA GLN A 43 8.40 -17.33 -8.88
C GLN A 43 7.14 -17.24 -8.00
N ASP A 44 6.17 -16.40 -8.40
CA ASP A 44 4.96 -16.10 -7.64
C ASP A 44 3.75 -16.89 -8.20
N GLU A 45 3.97 -17.87 -9.09
CA GLU A 45 2.89 -18.54 -9.84
C GLU A 45 1.86 -19.27 -8.98
N HIS A 46 2.23 -19.70 -7.77
CA HIS A 46 1.35 -20.44 -6.87
C HIS A 46 0.09 -19.63 -6.57
N ILE A 47 0.18 -18.30 -6.50
CA ILE A 47 -0.97 -17.44 -6.21
C ILE A 47 -2.02 -17.48 -7.31
N LEU A 48 -1.60 -17.68 -8.57
CA LEU A 48 -2.53 -17.77 -9.70
C LEU A 48 -3.30 -19.09 -9.68
N TRP A 49 -2.68 -20.17 -9.17
CA TRP A 49 -3.37 -21.44 -8.96
C TRP A 49 -4.39 -21.34 -7.82
N GLU A 50 -4.05 -20.66 -6.73
CA GLU A 50 -5.01 -20.34 -5.67
C GLU A 50 -6.20 -19.54 -6.21
N PHE A 51 -5.97 -18.53 -7.05
CA PHE A 51 -7.05 -17.76 -7.69
C PHE A 51 -7.91 -18.60 -8.61
N LYS A 52 -7.30 -19.49 -9.39
CA LYS A 52 -8.02 -20.42 -10.27
C LYS A 52 -8.92 -21.38 -9.48
N ASN A 53 -8.46 -21.85 -8.32
CA ASN A 53 -9.24 -22.75 -7.47
C ASN A 53 -10.30 -22.02 -6.65
N LEU A 54 -10.07 -20.74 -6.34
CA LEU A 54 -10.98 -19.91 -5.57
C LEU A 54 -12.27 -19.58 -6.34
N ILE A 55 -12.16 -19.31 -7.64
CA ILE A 55 -13.33 -18.91 -8.44
C ILE A 55 -14.05 -20.12 -9.04
N PRO A 56 -15.39 -20.13 -9.11
CA PRO A 56 -16.16 -21.25 -9.68
C PRO A 56 -16.20 -21.22 -11.22
N TYR A 57 -15.36 -20.41 -11.87
CA TYR A 57 -15.40 -20.19 -13.30
C TYR A 57 -14.18 -20.76 -14.00
N ASN A 58 -14.38 -21.21 -15.24
CA ASN A 58 -13.28 -21.63 -16.09
C ASN A 58 -12.31 -20.48 -16.34
N SER A 59 -11.04 -20.75 -16.04
CA SER A 59 -9.91 -19.84 -16.24
C SER A 59 -8.71 -20.60 -16.79
N SER A 60 -7.76 -19.90 -17.41
CA SER A 60 -6.52 -20.49 -17.91
C SER A 60 -5.31 -19.86 -17.25
N ILE A 61 -4.25 -20.66 -17.10
CA ILE A 61 -2.92 -20.21 -16.68
C ILE A 61 -1.96 -20.59 -17.80
N THR A 62 -1.21 -19.62 -18.32
CA THR A 62 -0.27 -19.82 -19.42
C THR A 62 1.06 -19.18 -19.07
N GLU A 63 2.17 -19.79 -19.48
CA GLU A 63 3.49 -19.20 -19.33
C GLU A 63 3.87 -18.35 -20.54
N ARG A 64 4.72 -17.36 -20.29
CA ARG A 64 5.31 -16.52 -21.32
C ARG A 64 6.79 -16.33 -21.04
N VAL A 65 7.60 -16.54 -22.08
CA VAL A 65 9.04 -16.26 -22.04
C VAL A 65 9.33 -15.06 -22.94
N ARG A 66 10.01 -14.06 -22.41
CA ARG A 66 10.45 -12.88 -23.17
C ARG A 66 11.95 -12.68 -23.00
N LYS A 67 12.61 -12.36 -24.11
CA LYS A 67 13.93 -11.70 -24.07
C LYS A 67 13.67 -10.22 -23.78
N THR A 68 14.27 -9.68 -22.73
CA THR A 68 14.25 -8.25 -22.44
C THR A 68 15.68 -7.71 -22.50
N ASN A 69 15.84 -6.39 -22.60
CA ASN A 69 17.16 -5.75 -22.59
C ASN A 69 17.96 -6.02 -21.29
N PHE A 70 17.30 -6.52 -20.24
CA PHE A 70 17.87 -6.78 -18.92
C PHE A 70 18.05 -8.27 -18.60
N SER A 71 17.40 -9.17 -19.36
CA SER A 71 17.52 -10.62 -19.17
C SER A 71 17.16 -11.39 -20.43
N SER A 72 17.97 -12.40 -20.75
CA SER A 72 17.74 -13.31 -21.86
C SER A 72 16.56 -14.27 -21.66
N SER A 73 15.97 -14.33 -20.45
CA SER A 73 14.94 -15.32 -20.10
C SER A 73 13.99 -14.86 -18.98
N ASN A 74 13.35 -13.69 -19.13
CA ASN A 74 12.31 -13.29 -18.20
C ASN A 74 11.05 -14.16 -18.41
N LYS A 75 10.69 -14.96 -17.39
CA LYS A 75 9.52 -15.84 -17.39
C LYS A 75 8.39 -15.21 -16.58
N SER A 76 7.26 -14.99 -17.23
CA SER A 76 6.02 -14.58 -16.57
C SER A 76 4.95 -15.65 -16.72
N VAL A 77 3.98 -15.63 -15.81
CA VAL A 77 2.79 -16.49 -15.85
C VAL A 77 1.57 -15.60 -15.88
N ILE A 78 0.62 -15.97 -16.72
CA ILE A 78 -0.58 -15.19 -16.99
C ILE A 78 -1.80 -16.02 -16.65
N TRP A 79 -2.61 -15.54 -15.72
CA TRP A 79 -3.94 -16.05 -15.45
C TRP A 79 -4.98 -15.25 -16.21
N ARG A 80 -5.95 -15.91 -16.85
CA ARG A 80 -7.04 -15.25 -17.60
C ARG A 80 -8.40 -15.83 -17.25
N VAL A 81 -9.38 -14.95 -17.09
CA VAL A 81 -10.79 -15.29 -16.87
C VAL A 81 -11.64 -14.56 -17.92
N TYR A 82 -12.42 -15.32 -18.70
CA TYR A 82 -13.27 -14.79 -19.77
C TYR A 82 -14.75 -14.73 -19.39
N ASN A 83 -15.12 -15.33 -18.25
CA ASN A 83 -16.50 -15.40 -17.79
C ASN A 83 -17.07 -13.98 -17.59
N LYS A 84 -18.27 -13.74 -18.14
CA LYS A 84 -18.95 -12.43 -18.09
C LYS A 84 -19.44 -12.11 -16.68
N GLU A 85 -20.12 -13.06 -16.02
CA GLU A 85 -20.66 -12.89 -14.67
C GLU A 85 -19.57 -12.48 -13.66
N PHE A 86 -18.39 -13.10 -13.73
CA PHE A 86 -17.25 -12.71 -12.90
C PHE A 86 -16.79 -11.28 -13.16
N ARG A 87 -16.74 -10.85 -14.43
CA ARG A 87 -16.40 -9.46 -14.76
C ARG A 87 -17.46 -8.49 -14.27
N ASP A 88 -18.74 -8.84 -14.38
CA ASP A 88 -19.84 -8.03 -13.87
C ASP A 88 -19.72 -7.83 -12.34
N TYR A 89 -19.34 -8.87 -11.58
CA TYR A 89 -19.02 -8.73 -10.15
C TYR A 89 -17.87 -7.76 -9.88
N LEU A 90 -16.78 -7.85 -10.64
CA LEU A 90 -15.62 -6.94 -10.48
C LEU A 90 -15.99 -5.49 -10.74
N GLU A 91 -16.80 -5.23 -11.77
CA GLU A 91 -17.31 -3.90 -12.06
C GLU A 91 -18.24 -3.38 -10.97
N LEU A 92 -19.15 -4.23 -10.47
CA LEU A 92 -20.05 -3.90 -9.37
C LEU A 92 -19.28 -3.52 -8.09
N TRP A 93 -18.19 -4.23 -7.80
CA TRP A 93 -17.31 -3.90 -6.68
C TRP A 93 -16.47 -2.65 -6.92
N GLY A 94 -16.46 -2.09 -8.13
CA GLY A 94 -15.83 -0.81 -8.44
C GLY A 94 -14.50 -0.91 -9.19
N LEU A 95 -14.21 -2.02 -9.88
CA LEU A 95 -13.04 -2.12 -10.75
C LEU A 95 -13.28 -1.33 -12.06
N PRO A 96 -12.49 -0.27 -12.35
CA PRO A 96 -12.67 0.48 -13.58
C PRO A 96 -12.17 -0.31 -14.80
N ASN A 97 -12.80 -0.07 -15.95
CA ASN A 97 -12.32 -0.51 -17.26
C ASN A 97 -11.15 0.37 -17.74
N GLY A 98 -10.13 -0.23 -18.36
CA GLY A 98 -9.01 0.51 -18.94
C GLY A 98 -7.88 0.85 -17.97
N SER A 99 -7.22 2.02 -18.12
CA SER A 99 -6.08 2.44 -17.29
C SER A 99 -6.55 2.79 -15.87
N LYS A 100 -6.13 1.97 -14.89
CA LYS A 100 -6.75 1.96 -13.56
C LYS A 100 -6.01 2.77 -12.50
N SER A 101 -4.70 3.00 -12.66
CA SER A 101 -3.83 3.37 -11.54
C SER A 101 -4.28 4.61 -10.75
N GLN A 102 -4.81 5.63 -11.44
CA GLN A 102 -5.33 6.85 -10.80
C GLN A 102 -6.81 6.78 -10.40
N LEU A 103 -7.56 5.83 -10.97
CA LEU A 103 -9.03 5.75 -10.87
C LEU A 103 -9.50 4.71 -9.85
N ILE A 104 -8.65 3.76 -9.44
CA ILE A 104 -9.03 2.75 -8.44
C ILE A 104 -9.48 3.40 -7.14
N LYS A 105 -10.55 2.84 -6.57
CA LYS A 105 -11.14 3.22 -5.29
C LYS A 105 -11.27 1.97 -4.41
N LEU A 106 -11.56 2.18 -3.13
CA LEU A 106 -12.01 1.11 -2.25
C LEU A 106 -13.27 0.44 -2.83
N PRO A 107 -13.56 -0.82 -2.49
CA PRO A 107 -14.76 -1.49 -2.95
C PRO A 107 -16.04 -0.73 -2.61
N ASN A 108 -17.03 -0.78 -3.51
CA ASN A 108 -18.34 -0.12 -3.32
C ASN A 108 -19.33 -0.93 -2.45
N CYS A 109 -18.88 -2.02 -1.84
CA CYS A 109 -19.69 -2.93 -1.03
C CYS A 109 -18.97 -3.25 0.29
N GLN A 110 -19.56 -4.06 1.16
CA GLN A 110 -18.85 -4.55 2.34
C GLN A 110 -17.73 -5.52 1.95
N PHE A 111 -16.57 -5.37 2.58
CA PHE A 111 -15.38 -6.17 2.28
C PHE A 111 -14.52 -6.40 3.53
N SER A 112 -13.67 -7.43 3.49
CA SER A 112 -12.62 -7.63 4.50
C SER A 112 -11.46 -6.68 4.23
N GLU A 113 -11.37 -5.62 5.03
CA GLU A 113 -10.39 -4.54 4.83
C GLU A 113 -8.95 -5.02 4.96
N ILE A 114 -8.66 -5.89 5.94
CA ILE A 114 -7.34 -6.51 6.15
C ILE A 114 -6.89 -7.26 4.90
N ASP A 115 -7.76 -8.09 4.33
CA ASP A 115 -7.42 -8.94 3.20
C ASP A 115 -7.31 -8.15 1.91
N TYR A 116 -8.18 -7.16 1.72
CA TYR A 116 -8.13 -6.25 0.59
C TYR A 116 -6.81 -5.47 0.55
N PHE A 117 -6.40 -4.83 1.65
CA PHE A 117 -5.12 -4.12 1.70
C PHE A 117 -3.93 -5.07 1.57
N ARG A 118 -4.03 -6.30 2.09
CA ARG A 118 -3.00 -7.31 1.86
C ARG A 118 -2.85 -7.65 0.38
N GLY A 119 -3.94 -7.81 -0.35
CA GLY A 119 -3.94 -8.01 -1.80
C GLY A 119 -3.22 -6.88 -2.54
N LEU A 120 -3.53 -5.62 -2.19
CA LEU A 120 -2.84 -4.45 -2.74
C LEU A 120 -1.35 -4.42 -2.40
N ILE A 121 -0.98 -4.78 -1.17
CA ILE A 121 0.42 -4.78 -0.70
C ILE A 121 1.24 -5.88 -1.36
N ASP A 122 0.64 -7.03 -1.65
CA ASP A 122 1.34 -8.13 -2.32
C ASP A 122 1.68 -7.77 -3.77
N GLY A 123 0.83 -7.00 -4.44
CA GLY A 123 1.10 -6.41 -5.76
C GLY A 123 2.02 -5.19 -5.74
N ASP A 124 1.51 -4.06 -5.24
CA ASP A 124 2.18 -2.73 -5.33
C ASP A 124 2.95 -2.32 -4.07
N GLY A 125 2.94 -3.17 -3.03
CA GLY A 125 3.60 -2.90 -1.76
C GLY A 125 4.98 -3.54 -1.60
N SER A 126 5.59 -3.31 -0.44
CA SER A 126 6.84 -3.94 -0.01
C SER A 126 6.91 -4.00 1.51
N LEU A 127 7.54 -5.03 2.05
CA LEU A 127 7.84 -5.16 3.47
C LEU A 127 9.17 -5.87 3.67
N GLY A 128 9.78 -5.66 4.82
CA GLY A 128 11.01 -6.32 5.22
C GLY A 128 11.80 -5.47 6.19
N LEU A 129 13.12 -5.65 6.18
CA LEU A 129 14.06 -4.88 6.98
C LEU A 129 14.80 -3.88 6.08
N THR A 130 14.98 -2.66 6.57
CA THR A 130 15.87 -1.66 5.96
C THR A 130 17.34 -2.11 6.07
N SER A 131 18.25 -1.44 5.37
CA SER A 131 19.70 -1.69 5.51
C SER A 131 20.24 -1.49 6.93
N LYS A 132 19.51 -0.76 7.79
CA LYS A 132 19.80 -0.57 9.21
C LYS A 132 19.11 -1.59 10.11
N GLY A 133 18.46 -2.61 9.54
CA GLY A 133 17.74 -3.65 10.27
C GLY A 133 16.38 -3.22 10.84
N PHE A 134 15.81 -2.08 10.42
CA PHE A 134 14.49 -1.66 10.92
C PHE A 134 13.36 -2.21 10.05
N PRO A 135 12.30 -2.76 10.66
CA PRO A 135 11.09 -3.14 9.95
C PRO A 135 10.50 -1.99 9.17
N PHE A 136 9.98 -2.30 7.98
CA PHE A 136 9.13 -1.40 7.22
C PHE A 136 8.01 -2.15 6.52
N LEU A 137 6.92 -1.43 6.27
CA LEU A 137 5.85 -1.83 5.37
C LEU A 137 5.48 -0.60 4.54
N SER A 138 5.40 -0.76 3.22
CA SER A 138 5.11 0.32 2.30
C SER A 138 4.08 -0.07 1.26
N LEU A 139 3.25 0.90 0.86
CA LEU A 139 2.40 0.83 -0.32
C LEU A 139 2.72 2.03 -1.22
N VAL A 140 2.85 1.77 -2.52
CA VAL A 140 2.97 2.81 -3.54
C VAL A 140 1.67 2.84 -4.33
N THR A 141 1.07 4.02 -4.51
CA THR A 141 -0.16 4.15 -5.30
C THR A 141 -0.25 5.52 -5.95
N SER A 142 -0.81 5.59 -7.16
CA SER A 142 -1.14 6.86 -7.82
C SER A 142 -2.60 7.28 -7.55
N SER A 143 -3.43 6.44 -6.92
CA SER A 143 -4.79 6.79 -6.53
C SER A 143 -4.80 7.52 -5.19
N SER A 144 -5.43 8.70 -5.16
CA SER A 144 -5.67 9.42 -3.90
C SER A 144 -6.69 8.70 -3.01
N TYR A 145 -7.64 7.98 -3.59
CA TYR A 145 -8.66 7.23 -2.82
C TYR A 145 -8.01 6.08 -2.05
N ILE A 146 -7.14 5.31 -2.71
CA ILE A 146 -6.38 4.24 -2.04
C ILE A 146 -5.41 4.82 -1.02
N ALA A 147 -4.75 5.94 -1.33
CA ALA A 147 -3.84 6.59 -0.39
C ALA A 147 -4.58 7.03 0.89
N THR A 148 -5.74 7.68 0.77
CA THR A 148 -6.55 8.09 1.92
C THR A 148 -7.05 6.88 2.70
N GLY A 149 -7.65 5.89 2.03
CA GLY A 149 -8.16 4.68 2.69
C GLY A 149 -7.05 3.91 3.42
N TYR A 150 -5.88 3.77 2.81
CA TYR A 150 -4.75 3.08 3.45
C TYR A 150 -4.19 3.87 4.64
N ILE A 151 -4.19 5.21 4.59
CA ILE A 151 -3.82 6.05 5.74
C ILE A 151 -4.82 5.86 6.88
N GLU A 152 -6.12 5.85 6.59
CA GLU A 152 -7.17 5.61 7.58
C GLU A 152 -7.00 4.22 8.22
N PHE A 153 -6.78 3.18 7.41
CA PHE A 153 -6.47 1.84 7.89
C PHE A 153 -5.23 1.81 8.80
N ILE A 154 -4.14 2.49 8.42
CA ILE A 154 -2.95 2.62 9.27
C ILE A 154 -3.30 3.28 10.61
N ASN A 155 -4.05 4.37 10.57
CA ASN A 155 -4.45 5.11 11.77
C ASN A 155 -5.30 4.23 12.70
N GLN A 156 -6.25 3.46 12.15
CA GLN A 156 -7.09 2.54 12.92
C GLN A 156 -6.28 1.43 13.61
N MET A 157 -5.31 0.84 12.90
CA MET A 157 -4.54 -0.29 13.41
C MET A 157 -3.43 0.12 14.39
N THR A 158 -2.86 1.33 14.22
CA THR A 158 -1.67 1.76 14.97
C THR A 158 -1.94 2.89 15.97
N GLY A 159 -3.08 3.58 15.84
CA GLY A 159 -3.40 4.81 16.57
C GLY A 159 -2.52 6.00 16.17
N GLN A 160 -1.65 5.87 15.16
CA GLN A 160 -0.74 6.93 14.74
C GLN A 160 -1.29 7.67 13.53
N ALA A 161 -1.59 8.96 13.70
CA ALA A 161 -2.01 9.81 12.59
C ALA A 161 -0.88 9.98 11.58
N LYS A 162 -1.15 9.60 10.33
CA LYS A 162 -0.21 9.71 9.23
C LYS A 162 -0.73 10.59 8.12
N THR A 163 0.18 11.29 7.44
CA THR A 163 -0.12 12.04 6.22
C THR A 163 0.88 11.65 5.13
N SER A 164 0.44 11.72 3.88
CA SER A 164 1.29 11.50 2.71
C SER A 164 0.86 12.44 1.59
N THR A 165 1.85 13.05 0.93
CA THR A 165 1.65 13.81 -0.30
C THR A 165 2.29 13.07 -1.46
N ARG A 166 1.84 13.35 -2.68
CA ARG A 166 2.47 12.81 -3.89
C ARG A 166 3.95 13.22 -3.94
N ASN A 167 4.81 12.30 -4.35
CA ASN A 167 6.21 12.60 -4.61
C ASN A 167 6.32 13.53 -5.83
N THR A 168 7.41 14.28 -5.91
CA THR A 168 7.63 15.23 -7.02
C THR A 168 8.01 14.54 -8.31
N ARG A 169 8.71 13.40 -8.23
CA ARG A 169 9.25 12.67 -9.39
C ARG A 169 8.17 11.98 -10.23
N ASP A 170 7.36 11.15 -9.59
CA ASP A 170 6.43 10.24 -10.27
C ASP A 170 4.96 10.63 -10.03
N ARG A 171 4.71 11.65 -9.19
CA ARG A 171 3.39 12.06 -8.71
C ARG A 171 2.59 10.93 -8.05
N VAL A 172 3.27 10.01 -7.36
CA VAL A 172 2.65 8.90 -6.61
C VAL A 172 2.78 9.07 -5.10
N TYR A 173 1.86 8.48 -4.34
CA TYR A 173 1.97 8.38 -2.89
C TYR A 173 2.92 7.24 -2.52
N ASN A 174 3.91 7.54 -1.67
CA ASN A 174 4.78 6.54 -1.06
C ASN A 174 4.47 6.49 0.43
N ILE A 175 3.65 5.53 0.86
CA ILE A 175 3.18 5.45 2.24
C ILE A 175 3.98 4.36 2.94
N VAL A 176 4.94 4.75 3.79
CA VAL A 176 5.85 3.81 4.48
C VAL A 176 5.74 3.91 5.99
N VAL A 177 5.45 2.82 6.68
CA VAL A 177 5.51 2.73 8.15
C VAL A 177 6.78 1.99 8.56
N TYR A 178 7.26 2.22 9.78
CA TYR A 178 8.51 1.63 10.28
C TYR A 178 8.35 1.04 11.67
N LYS A 179 9.27 0.15 12.03
CA LYS A 179 9.45 -0.39 13.39
C LYS A 179 8.15 -1.00 13.94
N GLU A 180 7.74 -0.63 15.15
CA GLU A 180 6.59 -1.23 15.84
C GLU A 180 5.27 -1.03 15.09
N ASP A 181 5.10 0.10 14.42
CA ASP A 181 3.88 0.38 13.62
C ASP A 181 3.83 -0.55 12.41
N ALA A 182 5.00 -0.80 11.77
CA ALA A 182 5.11 -1.80 10.71
C ALA A 182 4.82 -3.21 11.23
N GLN A 183 5.36 -3.59 12.39
CA GLN A 183 5.06 -4.89 13.00
C GLN A 183 3.58 -5.07 13.34
N THR A 184 2.94 -4.00 13.83
CA THR A 184 1.51 -4.01 14.16
C THR A 184 0.68 -4.27 12.91
N LEU A 185 0.92 -3.53 11.83
CA LEU A 185 0.23 -3.77 10.56
C LEU A 185 0.52 -5.14 9.98
N VAL A 186 1.78 -5.56 9.94
CA VAL A 186 2.17 -6.86 9.39
C VAL A 186 1.50 -8.01 10.16
N ARG A 187 1.32 -7.88 11.47
CA ARG A 187 0.62 -8.90 12.29
C ARG A 187 -0.85 -9.05 11.90
N HIS A 188 -1.53 -7.95 11.60
CA HIS A 188 -2.92 -7.99 11.15
C HIS A 188 -3.05 -8.50 9.71
N LEU A 189 -2.18 -8.02 8.82
CA LEU A 189 -2.21 -8.37 7.40
C LEU A 189 -1.83 -9.84 7.20
N TYR A 190 -0.66 -10.26 7.67
CA TYR A 190 -0.09 -11.57 7.39
C TYR A 190 -0.26 -12.54 8.57
N TYR A 191 -1.53 -12.85 8.88
CA TYR A 191 -1.89 -13.84 9.89
C TYR A 191 -1.69 -15.29 9.40
N ASP A 192 -1.81 -16.26 10.30
CA ASP A 192 -1.58 -17.67 9.95
C ASP A 192 -2.58 -18.19 8.91
N ASN A 193 -2.08 -18.96 7.94
CA ASN A 193 -2.85 -19.54 6.82
C ASN A 193 -3.56 -18.53 5.90
N CYS A 194 -3.15 -17.26 5.93
CA CYS A 194 -3.68 -16.24 5.04
C CYS A 194 -3.19 -16.45 3.59
N LEU A 195 -4.06 -16.22 2.59
CA LEU A 195 -3.72 -16.32 1.17
C LEU A 195 -2.74 -15.21 0.74
N ALA A 196 -1.46 -15.47 0.53
CA ALA A 196 -0.47 -14.44 0.23
C ALA A 196 0.68 -14.96 -0.67
N LEU A 197 1.48 -14.04 -1.19
CA LEU A 197 2.75 -14.38 -1.85
C LEU A 197 3.73 -14.99 -0.84
N SER A 198 4.26 -16.17 -1.15
CA SER A 198 5.20 -16.91 -0.28
C SER A 198 6.40 -16.08 0.15
N ARG A 199 6.98 -15.30 -0.77
CA ARG A 199 8.10 -14.40 -0.48
C ARG A 199 7.74 -13.29 0.52
N LYS A 200 6.49 -12.78 0.47
CA LYS A 200 5.99 -11.73 1.37
C LYS A 200 5.71 -12.29 2.75
N LEU A 201 5.20 -13.51 2.86
CA LEU A 201 5.05 -14.23 4.14
C LEU A 201 6.39 -14.45 4.84
N ILE A 202 7.45 -14.81 4.11
CA ILE A 202 8.80 -14.92 4.69
C ILE A 202 9.25 -13.57 5.26
N LYS A 203 9.09 -12.49 4.50
CA LYS A 203 9.42 -11.12 4.97
C LYS A 203 8.54 -10.65 6.13
N ALA A 204 7.28 -11.06 6.17
CA ALA A 204 6.40 -10.78 7.30
C ALA A 204 6.95 -11.40 8.59
N ARG A 205 7.39 -12.66 8.54
CA ARG A 205 8.01 -13.34 9.68
C ARG A 205 9.30 -12.65 10.15
N GLU A 206 10.15 -12.21 9.22
CA GLU A 206 11.35 -11.41 9.55
C GLU A 206 11.00 -10.08 10.23
N VAL A 207 9.94 -9.40 9.76
CA VAL A 207 9.45 -8.17 10.39
C VAL A 207 8.93 -8.45 11.80
N LEU A 208 8.15 -9.52 11.98
CA LEU A 208 7.54 -9.86 13.27
C LEU A 208 8.55 -10.36 14.30
N SER A 209 9.68 -10.93 13.88
CA SER A 209 10.75 -11.36 14.79
C SER A 209 11.65 -10.23 15.29
N TRP A 210 11.56 -9.04 14.69
CA TRP A 210 12.37 -7.90 15.10
C TRP A 210 12.04 -7.45 16.53
N SER A 211 13.07 -7.18 17.33
CA SER A 211 12.95 -6.56 18.65
C SER A 211 13.66 -5.21 18.64
N ARG A 212 13.03 -4.21 19.27
CA ARG A 212 13.66 -2.90 19.48
C ARG A 212 14.97 -3.07 20.28
N PRO A 213 16.11 -2.56 19.78
CA PRO A 213 17.34 -2.50 20.56
C PRO A 213 17.16 -1.66 21.84
N ASN A 214 17.74 -2.11 22.96
CA ASN A 214 17.54 -1.50 24.28
C ASN A 214 17.99 -0.04 24.36
N ASP A 215 19.00 0.35 23.57
CA ASP A 215 19.53 1.70 23.45
C ASP A 215 18.65 2.62 22.59
N MET A 216 17.70 2.07 21.83
CA MET A 216 16.85 2.85 20.94
C MET A 216 15.65 3.46 21.66
N LYS A 217 15.71 4.78 21.91
CA LYS A 217 14.58 5.55 22.46
C LYS A 217 13.31 5.46 21.61
N ARG A 218 12.16 5.25 22.25
CA ARG A 218 10.83 5.31 21.62
C ARG A 218 10.23 6.70 21.84
N VAL A 219 9.97 7.41 20.74
CA VAL A 219 9.26 8.69 20.80
C VAL A 219 7.77 8.39 20.80
N LYS A 220 7.12 8.51 21.96
CA LYS A 220 5.68 8.24 22.10
C LYS A 220 4.81 9.46 21.77
N ASN A 221 5.29 10.66 22.11
CA ASN A 221 4.53 11.91 21.95
C ASN A 221 5.35 12.89 21.11
N ARG A 222 5.09 12.91 19.80
CA ARG A 222 5.70 13.90 18.92
C ARG A 222 4.97 15.23 19.12
N LYS A 223 5.59 16.18 19.82
CA LYS A 223 5.03 17.53 20.03
C LYS A 223 4.92 18.26 18.68
N LEU A 224 3.70 18.46 18.21
CA LEU A 224 3.40 19.26 17.01
C LEU A 224 3.74 20.73 17.28
N TRP A 225 4.12 21.46 16.24
CA TRP A 225 4.32 22.92 16.32
C TRP A 225 2.97 23.60 16.25
N THR A 226 2.72 24.54 17.15
CA THR A 226 1.53 25.42 17.08
C THR A 226 1.90 26.73 16.38
N PRO A 227 0.90 27.48 15.85
CA PRO A 227 1.15 28.81 15.27
C PRO A 227 1.83 29.77 16.25
N GLU A 228 1.51 29.68 17.54
CA GLU A 228 2.10 30.50 18.60
C GLU A 228 3.57 30.12 18.82
N GLU A 229 3.88 28.81 18.83
CA GLU A 229 5.27 28.34 18.91
C GLU A 229 6.08 28.80 17.68
N ASP A 230 5.48 28.80 16.48
CA ASP A 230 6.11 29.30 15.25
C ASP A 230 6.39 30.81 15.33
N GLN A 231 5.43 31.60 15.81
CA GLN A 231 5.63 33.03 16.02
C GLN A 231 6.73 33.28 17.07
N PHE A 232 6.74 32.52 18.16
CA PHE A 232 7.72 32.66 19.21
C PHE A 232 9.16 32.48 18.71
N ILE A 233 9.43 31.40 17.95
CA ILE A 233 10.78 31.14 17.46
C ILE A 233 11.25 32.16 16.42
N THR A 234 10.34 32.78 15.65
CA THR A 234 10.70 33.81 14.66
C THR A 234 11.05 35.15 15.28
N THR A 235 10.64 35.39 16.53
CA THR A 235 10.79 36.67 17.24
C THR A 235 11.83 36.62 18.36
N HIS A 236 12.29 35.43 18.74
CA HIS A 236 13.22 35.22 19.86
C HIS A 236 14.46 34.41 19.44
N SER A 237 15.51 34.48 20.26
CA SER A 237 16.72 33.69 20.03
C SER A 237 16.45 32.19 20.14
N ILE A 238 17.33 31.38 19.52
CA ILE A 238 17.28 29.93 19.58
C ILE A 238 17.41 29.45 21.04
N GLU A 239 18.31 30.07 21.81
CA GLU A 239 18.58 29.73 23.21
C GLU A 239 17.35 29.95 24.10
N LEU A 240 16.65 31.06 23.91
CA LEU A 240 15.43 31.37 24.66
C LEU A 240 14.31 30.41 24.25
N SER A 241 14.16 30.16 22.95
CA SER A 241 13.19 29.22 22.39
C SER A 241 13.39 27.79 22.90
N MET A 242 14.64 27.33 23.04
CA MET A 242 14.96 26.01 23.60
C MET A 242 14.44 25.88 25.03
N LYS A 243 14.67 26.90 25.86
CA LYS A 243 14.24 26.91 27.26
C LYS A 243 12.72 26.96 27.39
N VAL A 244 12.07 27.89 26.70
CA VAL A 244 10.62 28.13 26.81
C VAL A 244 9.82 26.97 26.22
N LEU A 245 10.19 26.49 25.04
CA LEU A 245 9.41 25.47 24.32
C LEU A 245 9.78 24.03 24.70
N SER A 246 10.84 23.87 25.50
CA SER A 246 11.43 22.57 25.85
C SER A 246 11.75 21.72 24.61
N ARG A 247 12.33 22.35 23.58
CA ARG A 247 12.74 21.71 22.32
C ARG A 247 14.24 21.77 22.14
N SER A 248 14.80 20.80 21.43
CA SER A 248 16.22 20.79 21.08
C SER A 248 16.56 21.90 20.07
N ARG A 249 17.82 22.37 20.08
CA ARG A 249 18.35 23.34 19.11
C ARG A 249 18.01 22.94 17.67
N ASN A 250 18.36 21.71 17.28
CA ASN A 250 18.09 21.18 15.94
C ASN A 250 16.60 21.21 15.57
N SER A 251 15.69 21.00 16.53
CA SER A 251 14.25 21.06 16.26
C SER A 251 13.80 22.48 15.93
N ILE A 252 14.33 23.49 16.62
CA ILE A 252 14.00 24.91 16.42
C ILE A 252 14.60 25.40 15.10
N GLU A 253 15.89 25.16 14.87
CA GLU A 253 16.60 25.56 13.65
C GLU A 253 15.93 24.98 12.38
N LEU A 254 15.57 23.70 12.42
CA LEU A 254 14.89 23.05 11.29
C LEU A 254 13.50 23.66 11.05
N ARG A 255 12.78 24.07 12.10
CA ARG A 255 11.47 24.71 11.95
C ARG A 255 11.61 26.12 11.39
N LEU A 256 12.54 26.92 11.91
CA LEU A 256 12.86 28.25 11.40
C LEU A 256 13.23 28.22 9.91
N TRP A 257 14.08 27.27 9.50
CA TRP A 257 14.43 27.10 8.10
C TRP A 257 13.20 26.82 7.22
N ARG A 258 12.26 25.99 7.69
CA ARG A 258 11.01 25.69 6.97
C ARG A 258 10.10 26.93 6.86
N LEU A 259 9.95 27.69 7.93
CA LEU A 259 9.14 28.93 7.94
C LEU A 259 9.72 29.96 6.97
N ASN A 260 11.05 30.14 6.98
CA ASN A 260 11.74 31.05 6.06
C ASN A 260 11.66 30.61 4.60
N LYS A 261 11.58 29.31 4.33
CA LYS A 261 11.39 28.79 2.97
C LYS A 261 9.96 29.06 2.48
N LEU A 262 8.96 28.87 3.34
CA LEU A 262 7.55 29.15 3.02
C LEU A 262 7.33 30.64 2.75
N SER A 263 7.89 31.52 3.59
CA SER A 263 7.76 32.97 3.40
C SER A 263 8.38 33.46 2.08
N LYS A 264 9.51 32.88 1.66
CA LYS A 264 10.13 33.20 0.37
C LYS A 264 9.30 32.75 -0.82
N GLN A 265 8.61 31.61 -0.73
CA GLN A 265 7.74 31.12 -1.81
C GLN A 265 6.47 31.95 -1.99
N SER A 266 5.93 32.54 -0.92
CA SER A 266 4.77 33.44 -0.97
C SER A 266 5.07 34.84 -1.50
N VAL A 267 6.34 35.25 -1.61
CA VAL A 267 6.73 36.57 -2.14
C VAL A 267 7.02 36.51 -3.65
N THR A 268 7.19 35.31 -4.20
CA THR A 268 7.54 35.07 -5.61
C THR A 268 6.38 34.61 -6.50
N ASN A 269 5.15 34.53 -5.95
CA ASN A 269 3.91 34.28 -6.67
C ASN A 269 3.02 35.53 -6.60
#